data_AF-A0A7K3BJS6-F1
#
_entry.id   AF-A0A7K3BJS6-F1
#
_cell.length_a   1.000
_cell.length_b   1.000
_cell.length_c   1.000
_cell.angle_alpha   90.00
_cell.angle_beta   90.00
_cell.angle_gamma   90.00
#
_symmetry.space_group_name_H-M   'P 1'
#
loop_
_entity.id
_entity.type
_entity.pdbx_description
1 polymer ?
#
loop_
_entity_poly.entity_id
_entity_poly.type
_entity_poly.pdbx_seq_one_letter_code
_entity_poly.pdbx_strand_id
1 'polypeptide(L)'
;MQSLKLYVATIDPRSALKKDLAQPEEEKAALVGPLLVAGFGVALLASGVILLGLLVTAGGAVWGARERGKEQTSQRRREEWPKKMICLQCTTPFLP
;
A
#
# COMPACT_ATOMS: atom_id res chain seq x y z
N MET A 1 15.25 9.43 23.64
CA MET A 1 14.62 8.93 22.41
C MET A 1 15.00 7.47 22.25
N GLN A 2 14.04 6.59 21.92
CA GLN A 2 14.28 5.15 21.72
C GLN A 2 13.81 4.75 20.32
N SER A 3 14.35 3.69 19.73
CA SER A 3 13.83 3.20 18.44
C SER A 3 12.40 2.69 18.62
N LEU A 4 11.52 3.07 17.68
CA LEU A 4 10.12 2.67 17.69
C LEU A 4 9.99 1.14 17.68
N LYS A 5 10.84 0.46 16.90
CA LYS A 5 10.87 -1.00 16.78
C LYS A 5 11.14 -1.70 18.11
N LEU A 6 12.14 -1.25 18.88
CA LEU A 6 12.45 -1.84 20.18
C LEU A 6 11.34 -1.56 21.19
N TYR A 7 10.81 -0.34 21.19
CA TYR A 7 9.74 0.04 22.09
C TYR A 7 8.47 -0.79 21.87
N VAL A 8 8.00 -0.94 20.63
CA VAL A 8 6.82 -1.76 20.27
C VAL A 8 6.99 -3.23 20.65
N ALA A 9 8.22 -3.77 20.62
CA ALA A 9 8.50 -5.15 21.05
C ALA A 9 8.30 -5.35 22.56
N THR A 10 8.51 -4.30 23.37
CA THR A 10 8.36 -4.34 24.83
C THR A 10 6.96 -4.01 25.33
N ILE A 11 6.11 -3.43 24.48
CA ILE A 11 4.74 -3.04 24.84
C ILE A 11 3.83 -4.27 24.95
N ASP A 12 2.95 -4.25 25.98
CA ASP A 12 1.91 -5.25 26.19
C ASP A 12 1.06 -5.47 24.92
N PRO A 13 0.89 -6.72 24.47
CA PRO A 13 0.22 -7.04 23.21
C PRO A 13 -1.26 -6.64 23.16
N ARG A 14 -1.92 -6.44 24.31
CA ARG A 14 -3.34 -6.04 24.40
C ARG A 14 -3.53 -4.54 24.49
N SER A 15 -2.46 -3.77 24.69
CA SER A 15 -2.56 -2.31 24.76
C SER A 15 -2.99 -1.68 23.43
N ALA A 16 -3.85 -0.66 23.48
CA ALA A 16 -4.26 0.10 22.30
C ALA A 16 -3.05 0.76 21.60
N LEU A 17 -2.07 1.20 22.39
CA LEU A 17 -0.87 1.86 21.92
C LEU A 17 -0.04 1.00 20.96
N LYS A 18 -0.03 -0.32 21.15
CA LYS A 18 0.67 -1.23 20.23
C LYS A 18 0.04 -1.26 18.85
N LYS A 19 -1.29 -1.11 18.76
CA LYS A 19 -2.00 -1.06 17.47
C LYS A 19 -1.67 0.23 16.72
N ASP A 20 -1.62 1.35 17.43
CA ASP A 20 -1.32 2.66 16.84
C ASP A 20 0.13 2.77 16.34
N LEU A 21 1.06 2.10 17.04
CA LEU A 21 2.49 2.12 16.71
C LEU A 21 2.96 0.92 15.88
N ALA A 22 2.05 -0.01 15.55
CA ALA A 22 2.38 -1.23 14.82
C ALA A 22 3.04 -0.93 13.48
N GLN A 23 3.82 -1.90 12.99
CA GLN A 23 4.34 -1.84 11.63
C GLN A 23 3.15 -1.79 10.66
N PRO A 24 3.13 -0.86 9.69
CA PRO A 24 2.04 -0.76 8.73
C PRO A 24 1.83 -2.09 8.01
N GLU A 25 0.57 -2.45 7.75
CA GLU A 25 0.25 -3.68 7.01
C GLU A 25 0.79 -3.61 5.57
N GLU A 26 1.11 -4.79 5.03
CA GLU A 26 1.54 -4.91 3.65
C GLU A 26 0.31 -4.85 2.75
N GLU A 27 0.22 -3.80 1.96
CA GLU A 27 -0.78 -3.75 0.89
C GLU A 27 -0.15 -4.37 -0.36
N LYS A 28 -0.52 -5.63 -0.67
CA LYS A 28 -0.17 -6.26 -1.94
C LYS A 28 -1.06 -5.71 -3.04
N ALA A 29 -0.49 -5.32 -4.18
CA ALA A 29 -1.31 -4.86 -5.30
C ALA A 29 -2.23 -5.99 -5.80
N ALA A 30 -3.53 -5.79 -5.67
CA ALA A 30 -4.53 -6.69 -6.21
C ALA A 30 -4.68 -6.48 -7.73
N LEU A 31 -3.71 -6.98 -8.50
CA LEU A 31 -3.65 -6.77 -9.96
C LEU A 31 -4.62 -7.64 -10.76
N VAL A 32 -5.26 -8.63 -10.14
CA VAL A 32 -6.18 -9.56 -10.82
C VAL A 32 -7.36 -8.82 -11.47
N GLY A 33 -7.99 -7.89 -10.74
CA GLY A 33 -9.10 -7.09 -11.28
C GLY A 33 -8.67 -6.22 -12.48
N PRO A 34 -7.63 -5.37 -12.33
CA PRO A 34 -7.07 -4.61 -13.44
C PRO A 34 -6.67 -5.45 -14.66
N LEU A 35 -6.11 -6.65 -14.46
CA LEU A 35 -5.75 -7.56 -15.54
C LEU A 35 -6.98 -8.05 -16.32
N LEU A 36 -8.04 -8.44 -15.62
CA LEU A 36 -9.28 -8.90 -16.25
C LEU A 36 -9.92 -7.77 -17.08
N VAL A 37 -9.93 -6.54 -16.54
CA VAL A 37 -10.46 -5.36 -17.24
C VAL A 37 -9.63 -5.07 -18.50
N ALA A 38 -8.29 -5.07 -18.39
CA ALA A 38 -7.42 -4.87 -19.53
C ALA A 38 -7.60 -5.97 -20.60
N GLY A 39 -7.69 -7.23 -20.18
CA GLY A 39 -7.95 -8.38 -21.07
C GLY A 39 -9.29 -8.27 -21.80
N PHE A 40 -10.34 -7.83 -21.11
CA PHE A 40 -11.64 -7.58 -21.73
C PHE A 40 -11.59 -6.44 -22.74
N GLY A 41 -10.85 -5.36 -22.44
CA GLY A 41 -10.60 -4.27 -23.38
C GLY A 41 -9.90 -4.73 -24.66
N VAL A 42 -8.90 -5.61 -24.53
CA VAL A 42 -8.21 -6.22 -25.69
C VAL A 42 -9.15 -7.10 -26.52
N ALA A 43 -10.05 -7.86 -25.87
CA ALA A 43 -11.04 -8.65 -26.59
C ALA A 43 -12.02 -7.78 -27.39
N LEU A 44 -12.46 -6.64 -26.84
CA LEU A 44 -13.32 -5.67 -27.54
C LEU A 44 -12.61 -5.00 -28.73
N LEU A 45 -11.31 -4.74 -28.61
CA LEU A 45 -10.50 -4.25 -29.72
C LEU A 45 -10.47 -5.29 -30.87
N ALA A 46 -10.31 -6.57 -30.54
CA ALA A 46 -10.32 -7.65 -31.53
C ALA A 46 -11.68 -7.83 -32.23
N SER A 47 -12.79 -7.47 -31.57
CA SER A 47 -14.13 -7.50 -32.17
C SER A 47 -14.49 -6.25 -32.99
N GLY A 48 -13.54 -5.32 -33.18
CA GLY A 48 -13.76 -4.10 -33.98
C GLY A 48 -14.43 -2.95 -33.23
N VAL A 49 -14.68 -3.09 -31.92
CA VAL A 49 -15.27 -2.03 -31.08
C VAL A 49 -14.13 -1.17 -30.52
N ILE A 50 -13.46 -0.42 -31.41
CA ILE A 50 -12.15 0.17 -31.12
C ILE A 50 -12.21 1.19 -29.97
N LEU A 51 -13.10 2.18 -30.03
CA LEU A 51 -13.19 3.25 -29.03
C LEU A 51 -13.47 2.70 -27.62
N LEU A 52 -14.39 1.75 -27.52
CA LEU A 52 -14.84 1.18 -26.25
C LEU A 52 -13.77 0.25 -25.67
N GLY A 53 -13.11 -0.56 -26.51
CA GLY A 53 -11.98 -1.38 -26.11
C GLY A 53 -10.77 -0.55 -25.62
N LEU A 54 -10.49 0.60 -26.26
CA LEU A 54 -9.41 1.50 -25.86
C LEU A 54 -9.68 2.14 -24.49
N LEU A 55 -10.91 2.61 -24.26
CA LEU A 55 -11.34 3.17 -22.97
C LEU A 55 -11.23 2.13 -21.84
N VAL A 56 -11.70 0.90 -22.08
CA VAL A 56 -11.64 -0.18 -21.09
C VAL A 56 -10.19 -0.56 -20.78
N THR A 57 -9.35 -0.69 -21.81
CA THR A 57 -7.93 -1.03 -21.63
C THR A 57 -7.18 0.07 -20.88
N ALA A 58 -7.42 1.33 -21.24
CA ALA A 58 -6.84 2.49 -20.53
C ALA A 58 -7.31 2.55 -19.07
N GLY A 59 -8.59 2.27 -18.81
CA GLY A 59 -9.13 2.18 -17.46
C GLY A 59 -8.45 1.09 -16.62
N GLY A 60 -8.25 -0.10 -17.19
CA GLY A 60 -7.51 -1.18 -16.55
C GLY A 60 -6.06 -0.80 -16.23
N ALA A 61 -5.38 -0.11 -17.15
CA ALA A 61 -4.01 0.36 -16.94
C ALA A 61 -3.90 1.41 -15.82
N VAL A 62 -4.80 2.40 -15.79
CA VAL A 62 -4.83 3.44 -14.74
C VAL A 62 -5.13 2.82 -13.37
N TRP A 63 -6.08 1.88 -13.31
CA TRP A 63 -6.36 1.15 -12.07
C TRP A 63 -5.15 0.33 -11.61
N GLY A 64 -4.54 -0.44 -12.50
CA GLY A 64 -3.33 -1.21 -12.18
C GLY A 64 -2.18 -0.33 -11.66
N ALA A 65 -1.96 0.83 -12.27
CA ALA A 65 -0.96 1.80 -11.80
C ALA A 65 -1.28 2.34 -10.40
N ARG A 66 -2.56 2.61 -10.10
CA ARG A 66 -3.00 3.05 -8.77
C ARG A 66 -2.75 1.98 -7.70
N GLU A 67 -3.06 0.71 -7.98
CA GLU A 67 -2.81 -0.39 -7.02
C GLU A 67 -1.31 -0.61 -6.80
N ARG A 68 -0.48 -0.53 -7.85
CA ARG A 68 0.97 -0.55 -7.71
C ARG A 68 1.50 0.62 -6.87
N GLY A 69 0.94 1.81 -7.04
CA GLY A 69 1.32 2.99 -6.25
C GLY A 69 1.02 2.83 -4.76
N LYS A 70 -0.10 2.19 -4.41
CA LYS A 70 -0.44 1.84 -3.01
C LYS A 70 0.58 0.86 -2.44
N GLU A 71 0.90 -0.21 -3.18
CA GLU A 71 1.90 -1.20 -2.76
C GLU A 71 3.27 -0.55 -2.53
N GLN A 72 3.75 0.29 -3.46
CA GLN A 72 5.02 1.02 -3.30
C GLN A 72 4.99 1.95 -2.08
N THR A 73 3.87 2.61 -1.83
CA THR A 73 3.71 3.50 -0.68
C THR A 73 3.71 2.70 0.63
N SER A 74 3.03 1.55 0.68
CA SER A 74 3.04 0.64 1.83
C SER A 74 4.46 0.11 2.09
N GLN A 75 5.16 -0.32 1.04
CA GLN A 75 6.56 -0.78 1.15
C GLN A 75 7.47 0.32 1.69
N ARG A 76 7.41 1.55 1.15
CA ARG A 76 8.18 2.69 1.68
C ARG A 76 7.89 2.96 3.15
N ARG A 77 6.61 2.97 3.55
CA ARG A 77 6.23 3.16 4.96
C ARG A 77 6.79 2.04 5.85
N ARG A 78 6.84 0.80 5.36
CA ARG A 78 7.45 -0.33 6.06
C ARG A 78 8.97 -0.22 6.18
N GLU A 79 9.64 0.28 5.15
CA GLU A 79 11.10 0.52 5.16
C GLU A 79 11.50 1.68 6.07
N GLU A 80 10.64 2.71 6.16
CA GLU A 80 10.84 3.87 7.02
C GLU A 80 10.47 3.59 8.48
N TRP A 81 9.48 2.74 8.74
CA TRP A 81 9.02 2.40 10.09
C TRP A 81 10.14 1.99 11.07
N PRO A 82 11.09 1.09 10.73
CA PRO A 82 12.18 0.72 11.64
C PRO A 82 13.18 1.86 11.90
N LYS A 83 13.20 2.89 11.04
CA LYS A 83 14.05 4.08 11.21
C LYS A 83 13.42 5.13 12.12
N LYS A 84 12.13 5.00 12.46
CA LYS A 84 11.43 5.92 13.35
C LYS A 84 11.93 5.79 14.79
N MET A 85 12.03 6.93 15.45
CA MET A 85 12.25 7.03 16.89
C MET A 85 10.95 7.44 17.58
N ILE A 86 10.80 7.07 18.85
CA ILE A 86 9.69 7.51 19.69
C ILE A 86 10.19 8.36 20.84
N CYS A 87 9.47 9.47 21.09
CA CYS A 87 9.60 10.23 22.32
C CYS A 87 8.76 9.57 23.40
N LEU A 88 9.39 9.03 24.46
CA LEU A 88 8.67 8.40 25.56
C LEU A 88 7.85 9.40 26.40
N GLN A 89 8.20 10.69 26.34
CA GLN A 89 7.48 11.76 27.05
C GLN A 89 6.20 12.17 26.31
N CYS A 90 6.28 12.31 24.98
CA CYS A 90 5.17 12.81 24.14
C CYS A 90 4.39 11.68 23.44
N THR A 91 4.91 10.45 23.47
CA THR A 91 4.38 9.26 22.77
C THR A 91 4.24 9.44 21.25
N THR A 92 4.91 10.44 20.68
CA THR A 92 4.88 10.73 19.25
C THR A 92 6.05 10.05 18.52
N PRO A 93 5.80 9.35 17.40
CA PRO A 93 6.85 8.84 16.53
C PRO A 93 7.41 9.97 15.66
N PHE A 94 8.73 9.98 15.47
CA PHE A 94 9.47 10.97 14.70
C PHE A 94 10.42 10.25 13.72
N LEU A 95 10.55 10.75 12.50
CA LEU A 95 11.63 10.34 11.59
C LEU A 95 12.83 11.28 11.82
N PRO A 96 14.06 10.76 11.97
CA PRO A 96 15.26 11.60 12.08
C PRO A 96 15.44 12.54 10.89
#